data_AF-F2SZX2-F1
#
_entry.id   AF-F2SZX2-F1
#
_cell.length_a   1.000
_cell.length_b   1.000
_cell.length_c   1.000
_cell.angle_alpha   90.00
_cell.angle_beta   90.00
_cell.angle_gamma   90.00
#
_symmetry.space_group_name_H-M   'P 1'
#
loop_
_entity.id
_entity.type
_entity.pdbx_description
1 polymer ?
#
loop_
_entity_poly.entity_id
_entity_poly.type
_entity_poly.pdbx_seq_one_letter_code
_entity_poly.pdbx_strand_id
1 'polypeptide(L)'
;MSDTKLSAHLGFLKEDLPRELALLDIEGSLPKLSTLPSTGDDDDVFSSRVSLDSIFHSPVKNPGDSVDVLLAGLDDGSIHMRIFESFEIGSIDVSSSLDGPDGDTDTSKRGYKTLLHASHPMSTTHALLFQSEAGMKVLNLDLRFITKAGRYLPLLASKVTQLQNLLRYIKQVQAQMHLEWKNARELPIRYLRNINEELKEQCHCDFVTATYHLIVTGDCYAPLKEFLATTISDRGQKRWEKTVAGGYEALRRLTYECLMPALERCGVLLSRLIGLSKYHRISPILGLETTYLKACVATLDCLTLLGHKVVLHSSIELKEFHAFSHWMQHEIKLQSTDPTSSTMDELVEAADEIDYGTTLGYVKGALTNSALQGFLQVPQPPPGAPGADPEDRKRWDVDIQDDGTFYEEYKKLVSQH
;
A
#
# COMPACT_ATOMS: atom_id res chain seq x y z
N MET A 1 -20.43 7.95 -40.72
CA MET A 1 -21.48 8.07 -39.68
C MET A 1 -22.38 9.22 -40.11
N SER A 2 -23.67 8.98 -40.33
CA SER A 2 -24.60 9.95 -40.89
C SER A 2 -24.93 11.09 -39.90
N ASP A 3 -24.99 12.33 -40.38
CA ASP A 3 -25.24 13.57 -39.60
C ASP A 3 -26.48 13.53 -38.71
N THR A 4 -27.44 12.65 -39.02
CA THR A 4 -28.63 12.41 -38.20
C THR A 4 -28.35 11.71 -36.87
N LYS A 5 -27.32 10.85 -36.78
CA LYS A 5 -26.89 10.25 -35.49
C LYS A 5 -26.11 11.23 -34.63
N LEU A 6 -25.33 12.12 -35.25
CA LEU A 6 -24.62 13.19 -34.55
C LEU A 6 -25.60 14.23 -33.98
N SER A 7 -26.61 14.63 -34.76
CA SER A 7 -27.66 15.58 -34.36
C SER A 7 -28.53 15.05 -33.21
N ALA A 8 -28.90 13.77 -33.23
CA ALA A 8 -29.60 13.12 -32.11
C ALA A 8 -28.73 13.04 -30.84
N HIS A 9 -27.45 12.70 -30.97
CA HIS A 9 -26.50 12.73 -29.83
C HIS A 9 -26.27 14.16 -29.30
N LEU A 10 -26.25 15.17 -30.16
CA LEU A 10 -26.17 16.58 -29.78
C LEU A 10 -27.43 17.09 -29.07
N GLY A 11 -28.61 16.54 -29.39
CA GLY A 11 -29.85 16.78 -28.66
C GLY A 11 -29.82 16.21 -27.23
N PHE A 12 -29.31 14.98 -27.07
CA PHE A 12 -29.11 14.34 -25.75
C PHE A 12 -28.00 15.02 -24.92
N LEU A 13 -26.92 15.48 -25.56
CA LEU A 13 -25.85 16.28 -24.92
C LEU A 13 -26.37 17.58 -24.28
N LYS A 14 -27.53 18.07 -24.75
CA LYS A 14 -28.13 19.32 -24.29
C LYS A 14 -28.98 19.18 -23.02
N GLU A 15 -29.39 17.95 -22.65
CA GLU A 15 -30.30 17.75 -21.51
C GLU A 15 -29.59 17.51 -20.16
N ASP A 16 -28.33 17.04 -20.12
CA ASP A 16 -27.53 17.01 -18.88
C ASP A 16 -26.01 16.93 -19.14
N LEU A 17 -25.43 17.99 -19.71
CA LEU A 17 -23.99 18.09 -20.01
C LEU A 17 -23.06 17.73 -18.80
N PRO A 18 -23.34 18.18 -17.56
CA PRO A 18 -22.55 17.79 -16.38
C PRO A 18 -22.49 16.28 -16.16
N ARG A 19 -23.58 15.56 -16.48
CA ARG A 19 -23.65 14.10 -16.34
C ARG A 19 -22.81 13.39 -17.40
N GLU A 20 -22.89 13.81 -18.66
CA GLU A 20 -22.06 13.25 -19.73
C GLU A 20 -20.56 13.49 -19.47
N LEU A 21 -20.22 14.66 -18.90
CA LEU A 21 -18.88 14.94 -18.39
C LEU A 21 -18.48 14.05 -17.21
N ALA A 22 -19.42 13.73 -16.31
CA ALA A 22 -19.16 12.82 -15.20
C ALA A 22 -19.00 11.36 -15.64
N LEU A 23 -19.62 10.95 -16.74
CA LEU A 23 -19.56 9.60 -17.33
C LEU A 23 -18.37 9.38 -18.27
N LEU A 24 -17.67 10.45 -18.68
CA LEU A 24 -16.49 10.37 -19.56
C LEU A 24 -15.38 9.51 -18.95
N ASP A 25 -15.16 8.31 -19.49
CA ASP A 25 -14.14 7.41 -18.99
C ASP A 25 -12.73 7.86 -19.44
N ILE A 26 -11.99 8.46 -18.49
CA ILE A 26 -10.60 8.88 -18.68
C ILE A 26 -9.65 7.73 -18.29
N GLU A 27 -10.12 6.76 -17.50
CA GLU A 27 -9.31 5.68 -16.95
C GLU A 27 -8.91 4.68 -18.03
N GLY A 28 -9.80 4.43 -19.01
CA GLY A 28 -9.48 3.62 -20.20
C GLY A 28 -8.38 4.22 -21.09
N SER A 29 -8.03 5.50 -20.90
CA SER A 29 -6.93 6.16 -21.61
C SER A 29 -5.60 6.15 -20.83
N LEU A 30 -5.61 5.75 -19.56
CA LEU A 30 -4.41 5.70 -18.73
C LEU A 30 -3.60 4.41 -18.99
N PRO A 31 -2.26 4.45 -18.89
CA PRO A 31 -1.41 3.26 -18.99
C PRO A 31 -1.87 2.21 -17.98
N LYS A 32 -2.01 0.96 -18.41
CA LYS A 32 -2.49 -0.13 -17.54
C LYS A 32 -1.52 -0.37 -16.37
N LEU A 33 -2.06 -0.61 -15.16
CA LEU A 33 -1.27 -0.97 -13.98
C LEU A 33 -0.46 -2.23 -14.20
N SER A 34 0.73 -2.30 -13.60
CA SER A 34 1.60 -3.47 -13.67
C SER A 34 1.08 -4.61 -12.79
N THR A 35 1.32 -5.85 -13.19
CA THR A 35 1.07 -7.03 -12.34
C THR A 35 2.08 -7.07 -11.20
N LEU A 36 1.64 -7.51 -10.03
CA LEU A 36 2.51 -7.64 -8.87
C LEU A 36 3.18 -9.02 -8.83
N PRO A 37 4.37 -9.15 -8.23
CA PRO A 37 4.93 -10.46 -7.90
C PRO A 37 3.96 -11.23 -6.99
N SER A 38 3.94 -12.56 -7.10
CA SER A 38 3.20 -13.38 -6.13
C SER A 38 4.04 -13.56 -4.87
N THR A 39 3.44 -13.24 -3.73
CA THR A 39 3.93 -13.53 -2.37
C THR A 39 3.67 -14.97 -1.93
N GLY A 40 2.89 -15.74 -2.69
CA GLY A 40 2.45 -17.09 -2.34
C GLY A 40 1.32 -17.11 -1.30
N ASP A 41 0.68 -15.96 -1.08
CA ASP A 41 -0.51 -15.82 -0.25
C ASP A 41 -1.76 -15.96 -1.13
N ASP A 42 -2.84 -16.55 -0.58
CA ASP A 42 -4.10 -16.76 -1.32
C ASP A 42 -4.75 -15.42 -1.73
N ASP A 43 -4.34 -14.32 -1.10
CA ASP A 43 -4.80 -12.95 -1.37
C ASP A 43 -4.05 -12.23 -2.53
N ASP A 44 -3.22 -12.94 -3.30
CA ASP A 44 -2.44 -12.40 -4.43
C ASP A 44 -3.25 -12.08 -5.69
N VAL A 45 -4.37 -11.37 -5.55
CA VAL A 45 -5.34 -11.15 -6.62
C VAL A 45 -4.78 -10.27 -7.76
N PHE A 46 -3.73 -9.47 -7.52
CA PHE A 46 -3.10 -8.63 -8.54
C PHE A 46 -1.84 -9.24 -9.19
N SER A 47 -1.57 -10.52 -8.93
CA SER A 47 -0.45 -11.25 -9.54
C SER A 47 -0.70 -11.62 -11.02
N SER A 48 -1.97 -11.79 -11.40
CA SER A 48 -2.36 -12.18 -12.76
C SER A 48 -2.96 -11.00 -13.53
N ARG A 49 -2.60 -10.87 -14.81
CA ARG A 49 -3.17 -9.83 -15.69
C ARG A 49 -4.68 -10.01 -15.89
N VAL A 50 -5.14 -11.25 -15.90
CA VAL A 50 -6.57 -11.58 -16.07
C VAL A 50 -7.37 -11.09 -14.86
N SER A 51 -6.89 -11.38 -13.65
CA SER A 51 -7.51 -10.95 -12.39
C SER A 51 -7.47 -9.43 -12.23
N LEU A 52 -6.34 -8.80 -12.59
CA LEU A 52 -6.20 -7.35 -12.56
C LEU A 52 -7.17 -6.69 -13.56
N ASP A 53 -7.21 -7.17 -14.80
CA ASP A 53 -8.12 -6.62 -15.81
C ASP A 53 -9.59 -6.88 -15.44
N SER A 54 -9.94 -8.00 -14.79
CA SER A 54 -11.30 -8.22 -14.29
C SER A 54 -11.69 -7.28 -13.17
N ILE A 55 -10.76 -6.87 -12.29
CA ILE A 55 -11.06 -5.97 -11.17
C ILE A 55 -11.18 -4.52 -11.63
N PHE A 56 -10.27 -4.08 -12.50
CA PHE A 56 -10.20 -2.67 -12.92
C PHE A 56 -10.98 -2.36 -14.21
N HIS A 57 -11.23 -3.38 -15.05
CA HIS A 57 -11.96 -3.24 -16.31
C HIS A 57 -13.21 -4.12 -16.34
N SER A 58 -13.73 -4.54 -15.19
CA SER A 58 -15.05 -5.16 -15.12
C SER A 58 -16.04 -4.22 -15.82
N PRO A 59 -16.75 -4.69 -16.85
CA PRO A 59 -17.67 -3.85 -17.57
C PRO A 59 -18.90 -3.61 -16.68
N VAL A 60 -18.84 -2.60 -15.81
CA VAL A 60 -20.04 -1.82 -15.50
C VAL A 60 -20.33 -0.96 -16.73
N LYS A 61 -20.56 -1.63 -17.86
CA LYS A 61 -20.98 -1.03 -19.13
C LYS A 61 -22.41 -0.59 -18.90
N ASN A 62 -22.55 0.70 -18.61
CA ASN A 62 -23.80 1.36 -18.25
C ASN A 62 -24.37 0.76 -16.97
N PRO A 63 -24.24 1.44 -15.82
CA PRO A 63 -25.25 1.20 -14.80
C PRO A 63 -26.59 1.50 -15.47
N GLY A 64 -27.44 0.49 -15.65
CA GLY A 64 -28.83 0.76 -15.94
C GLY A 64 -29.40 1.67 -14.85
N ASP A 65 -30.60 2.19 -15.05
CA ASP A 65 -31.33 2.89 -13.97
C ASP A 65 -31.71 1.93 -12.80
N SER A 66 -31.24 0.68 -12.80
CA SER A 66 -31.45 -0.33 -11.76
C SER A 66 -30.31 -0.35 -10.73
N VAL A 67 -30.67 -0.54 -9.46
CA VAL A 67 -29.74 -0.66 -8.34
C VAL A 67 -29.89 -2.05 -7.75
N ASP A 68 -28.82 -2.83 -7.77
CA ASP A 68 -28.79 -4.15 -7.13
C ASP A 68 -28.45 -3.99 -5.65
N VAL A 69 -29.31 -4.54 -4.78
CA VAL A 69 -29.17 -4.43 -3.32
C VAL A 69 -29.05 -5.82 -2.71
N LEU A 70 -28.00 -6.02 -1.92
CA LEU A 70 -27.81 -7.17 -1.05
C LEU A 70 -28.17 -6.76 0.39
N LEU A 71 -29.16 -7.43 0.97
CA LEU A 71 -29.55 -7.29 2.36
C LEU A 71 -29.23 -8.58 3.12
N ALA A 72 -28.52 -8.44 4.24
CA ALA A 72 -28.22 -9.54 5.15
C ALA A 72 -28.76 -9.20 6.54
N GLY A 73 -29.75 -9.96 7.02
CA GLY A 73 -30.25 -9.84 8.38
C GLY A 73 -29.48 -10.75 9.32
N LEU A 74 -28.87 -10.17 10.35
CA LEU A 74 -28.03 -10.85 11.34
C LEU A 74 -28.84 -11.25 12.57
N ASP A 75 -28.31 -12.23 13.32
CA ASP A 75 -29.00 -12.80 14.48
C ASP A 75 -29.03 -11.86 15.70
N ASP A 76 -28.25 -10.78 15.65
CA ASP A 76 -28.25 -9.68 16.62
C ASP A 76 -29.38 -8.66 16.38
N GLY A 77 -30.21 -8.87 15.35
CA GLY A 77 -31.31 -7.97 14.99
C GLY A 77 -30.86 -6.79 14.13
N SER A 78 -29.64 -6.79 13.61
CA SER A 78 -29.17 -5.80 12.64
C SER A 78 -29.36 -6.26 11.19
N ILE A 79 -29.59 -5.29 10.29
CA ILE A 79 -29.69 -5.51 8.84
C ILE A 79 -28.52 -4.81 8.18
N HIS A 80 -27.63 -5.58 7.58
CA HIS A 80 -26.52 -5.08 6.79
C HIS A 80 -26.91 -4.90 5.33
N MET A 81 -26.45 -3.82 4.71
CA MET A 81 -26.80 -3.43 3.35
C MET A 81 -25.58 -3.11 2.50
N ARG A 82 -25.56 -3.71 1.32
CA ARG A 82 -24.58 -3.44 0.28
C ARG A 82 -25.29 -3.24 -1.04
N ILE A 83 -24.79 -2.34 -1.89
CA ILE A 83 -25.28 -2.19 -3.27
C ILE A 83 -24.17 -2.51 -4.27
N PHE A 84 -24.55 -2.98 -5.45
CA PHE A 84 -23.63 -3.37 -6.53
C PHE A 84 -22.49 -4.28 -6.06
N GLU A 85 -22.80 -5.20 -5.13
CA GLU A 85 -21.92 -6.21 -4.52
C GLU A 85 -20.68 -5.70 -3.77
N SER A 86 -20.33 -4.42 -3.90
CA SER A 86 -19.05 -3.85 -3.47
C SER A 86 -19.17 -2.56 -2.67
N PHE A 87 -20.28 -1.83 -2.80
CA PHE A 87 -20.47 -0.56 -2.08
C PHE A 87 -21.28 -0.79 -0.80
N GLU A 88 -20.58 -0.82 0.33
CA GLU A 88 -21.16 -0.97 1.65
C GLU A 88 -21.87 0.31 2.08
N ILE A 89 -23.17 0.20 2.39
CA ILE A 89 -23.98 1.32 2.89
C ILE A 89 -23.92 1.36 4.43
N GLY A 90 -23.86 0.19 5.07
CA GLY A 90 -23.76 0.04 6.52
C GLY A 90 -24.81 -0.93 7.08
N SER A 91 -25.03 -0.86 8.39
CA SER A 91 -26.03 -1.66 9.11
C SER A 91 -27.08 -0.78 9.80
N ILE A 92 -28.29 -1.33 9.95
CA ILE A 92 -29.40 -0.72 10.67
C ILE A 92 -29.82 -1.69 11.77
N ASP A 93 -29.79 -1.25 13.02
CA ASP A 93 -30.34 -2.02 14.13
C ASP A 93 -31.86 -1.88 14.17
N VAL A 94 -32.57 -3.01 14.07
CA VAL A 94 -34.03 -3.08 14.13
C VAL A 94 -34.56 -3.78 15.38
N SER A 95 -33.69 -4.15 16.32
CA SER A 95 -34.05 -4.81 17.60
C SER A 95 -35.20 -4.09 18.34
N SER A 96 -35.10 -2.76 18.46
CA SER A 96 -36.13 -1.91 19.08
C SER A 96 -37.52 -2.02 18.43
N SER A 97 -37.58 -2.23 17.11
CA SER A 97 -38.83 -2.44 16.39
C SER A 97 -39.34 -3.87 16.49
N LEU A 98 -38.43 -4.83 16.73
CA LEU A 98 -38.72 -6.24 16.90
C LEU A 98 -39.18 -6.60 18.32
N ASP A 99 -38.90 -5.78 19.33
CA ASP A 99 -39.21 -6.11 20.73
C ASP A 99 -40.55 -5.58 21.24
N GLY A 100 -41.17 -4.60 20.58
CA GLY A 100 -42.45 -4.03 21.01
C GLY A 100 -42.35 -3.20 22.31
N PRO A 101 -43.45 -2.55 22.75
CA PRO A 101 -43.42 -1.58 23.85
C PRO A 101 -43.18 -2.18 25.24
N ASP A 102 -43.37 -3.49 25.42
CA ASP A 102 -43.19 -4.21 26.69
C ASP A 102 -41.85 -4.98 26.77
N GLY A 103 -40.90 -4.67 25.89
CA GLY A 103 -39.61 -5.35 25.79
C GLY A 103 -38.68 -5.02 26.95
N ASP A 104 -38.50 -5.98 27.86
CA ASP A 104 -37.53 -5.95 28.98
C ASP A 104 -36.12 -5.56 28.49
N THR A 105 -35.42 -4.70 29.23
CA THR A 105 -34.23 -3.92 28.82
C THR A 105 -32.92 -4.72 28.71
N ASP A 106 -32.95 -6.05 28.85
CA ASP A 106 -31.75 -6.89 28.85
C ASP A 106 -31.41 -7.36 27.42
N THR A 107 -30.71 -6.50 26.67
CA THR A 107 -30.37 -6.66 25.24
C THR A 107 -29.38 -7.79 24.95
N SER A 108 -28.72 -8.37 25.95
CA SER A 108 -27.60 -9.31 25.73
C SER A 108 -28.01 -10.78 25.55
N LYS A 109 -29.31 -11.12 25.51
CA LYS A 109 -29.80 -12.52 25.44
C LYS A 109 -30.86 -12.81 24.38
N ARG A 110 -31.30 -11.82 23.59
CA ARG A 110 -32.33 -12.04 22.57
C ARG A 110 -31.69 -12.48 21.25
N GLY A 111 -32.00 -13.70 20.83
CA GLY A 111 -31.65 -14.19 19.50
C GLY A 111 -32.77 -13.86 18.50
N TYR A 112 -32.43 -13.10 17.46
CA TYR A 112 -33.30 -12.90 16.32
C TYR A 112 -32.88 -13.87 15.21
N LYS A 113 -33.83 -14.28 14.38
CA LYS A 113 -33.53 -15.06 13.19
C LYS A 113 -34.24 -14.50 11.98
N THR A 114 -33.47 -14.11 10.97
CA THR A 114 -34.03 -13.69 9.67
C THR A 114 -34.49 -14.92 8.91
N LEU A 115 -35.78 -15.00 8.59
CA LEU A 115 -36.37 -16.16 7.93
C LEU A 115 -36.55 -15.97 6.43
N LEU A 116 -37.11 -14.83 6.02
CA LEU A 116 -37.49 -14.58 4.63
C LEU A 116 -37.26 -13.12 4.26
N HIS A 117 -36.96 -12.92 2.98
CA HIS A 117 -36.85 -11.62 2.32
C HIS A 117 -37.70 -11.62 1.04
N ALA A 118 -38.41 -10.52 0.80
CA ALA A 118 -39.14 -10.29 -0.45
C ALA A 118 -39.05 -8.83 -0.87
N SER A 119 -38.88 -8.59 -2.16
CA SER A 119 -38.97 -7.24 -2.74
C SER A 119 -39.43 -7.29 -4.19
N HIS A 120 -40.09 -6.22 -4.62
CA HIS A 120 -40.50 -6.06 -6.01
C HIS A 120 -39.38 -5.35 -6.80
N PRO A 121 -39.00 -5.79 -8.02
CA PRO A 121 -37.90 -5.18 -8.79
C PRO A 121 -38.06 -3.68 -9.09
N MET A 122 -39.29 -3.16 -9.04
CA MET A 122 -39.59 -1.73 -9.25
C MET A 122 -39.88 -0.95 -7.97
N SER A 123 -39.64 -1.55 -6.79
CA SER A 123 -39.87 -0.94 -5.49
C SER A 123 -38.57 -0.83 -4.71
N THR A 124 -38.38 0.29 -3.99
CA THR A 124 -37.31 0.46 -3.01
C THR A 124 -37.66 -0.11 -1.64
N THR A 125 -38.86 -0.68 -1.49
CA THR A 125 -39.31 -1.30 -0.24
C THR A 125 -39.04 -2.80 -0.25
N HIS A 126 -38.35 -3.26 0.79
CA HIS A 126 -38.08 -4.66 1.07
C HIS A 126 -38.84 -5.10 2.31
N ALA A 127 -39.41 -6.31 2.27
CA ALA A 127 -40.06 -6.95 3.41
C ALA A 127 -39.15 -8.05 3.97
N LEU A 128 -38.93 -8.03 5.28
CA LEU A 128 -38.11 -8.98 6.02
C LEU A 128 -38.95 -9.64 7.11
N LEU A 129 -38.92 -10.97 7.18
CA LEU A 129 -39.58 -11.73 8.25
C LEU A 129 -38.53 -12.12 9.29
N PHE A 130 -38.72 -11.65 10.52
CA PHE A 130 -37.91 -12.00 11.67
C PHE A 130 -38.68 -12.93 12.61
N GLN A 131 -37.97 -13.90 13.18
CA GLN A 131 -38.43 -14.71 14.30
C GLN A 131 -37.67 -14.30 15.56
N SER A 132 -38.42 -14.06 16.63
CA SER A 132 -37.93 -13.81 17.98
C SER A 132 -38.61 -14.76 18.96
N GLU A 133 -38.19 -14.76 20.22
CA GLU A 133 -38.90 -15.50 21.29
C GLU A 133 -40.36 -15.01 21.47
N ALA A 134 -40.63 -13.74 21.16
CA ALA A 134 -41.96 -13.13 21.23
C ALA A 134 -42.85 -13.46 20.00
N GLY A 135 -42.33 -14.18 19.01
CA GLY A 135 -43.05 -14.57 17.80
C GLY A 135 -42.43 -14.01 16.51
N MET A 136 -43.21 -14.08 15.43
CA MET A 136 -42.79 -13.65 14.09
C MET A 136 -43.26 -12.22 13.79
N LYS A 137 -42.37 -11.39 13.25
CA LYS A 137 -42.68 -10.01 12.86
C LYS A 137 -42.21 -9.72 11.44
N VAL A 138 -43.03 -9.01 10.68
CA VAL A 138 -42.70 -8.52 9.33
C VAL A 138 -42.26 -7.07 9.44
N LEU A 139 -41.06 -6.77 8.95
CA LEU A 139 -40.49 -5.43 8.88
C LEU A 139 -40.41 -4.98 7.42
N ASN A 140 -40.91 -3.79 7.14
CA ASN A 140 -40.80 -3.16 5.83
C ASN A 140 -39.70 -2.08 5.89
N LEU A 141 -38.64 -2.28 5.11
CA LEU A 141 -37.53 -1.37 4.98
C LEU A 141 -37.62 -0.62 3.64
N ASP A 142 -37.78 0.69 3.68
CA ASP A 142 -37.88 1.53 2.48
C ASP A 142 -36.56 2.28 2.21
N LEU A 143 -35.88 1.90 1.14
CA LEU A 143 -34.57 2.42 0.73
C LEU A 143 -34.68 3.75 -0.02
N ARG A 144 -35.18 4.77 0.66
CA ARG A 144 -35.44 6.10 0.08
C ARG A 144 -34.22 6.80 -0.48
N PHE A 145 -33.01 6.42 -0.06
CA PHE A 145 -31.79 7.00 -0.63
C PHE A 145 -31.64 6.65 -2.11
N ILE A 146 -32.17 5.50 -2.57
CA ILE A 146 -32.12 5.07 -3.97
C ILE A 146 -32.93 6.04 -4.84
N THR A 147 -34.18 6.34 -4.45
CA THR A 147 -35.02 7.29 -5.19
C THR A 147 -34.49 8.72 -5.10
N LYS A 148 -33.94 9.13 -3.95
CA LYS A 148 -33.40 10.47 -3.75
C LYS A 148 -32.07 10.72 -4.47
N ALA A 149 -31.17 9.73 -4.50
CA ALA A 149 -29.88 9.84 -5.19
C ALA A 149 -30.02 9.61 -6.71
N GLY A 150 -31.04 8.84 -7.11
CA GLY A 150 -31.38 8.60 -8.50
C GLY A 150 -30.21 8.07 -9.32
N ARG A 151 -30.03 8.63 -10.52
CA ARG A 151 -29.08 8.16 -11.54
C ARG A 151 -27.61 8.33 -11.20
N TYR A 152 -27.29 9.00 -10.08
CA TYR A 152 -25.92 9.25 -9.64
C TYR A 152 -25.44 8.21 -8.62
N LEU A 153 -26.33 7.46 -7.98
CA LEU A 153 -25.97 6.40 -7.04
C LEU A 153 -25.08 5.32 -7.68
N PRO A 154 -25.39 4.81 -8.90
CA PRO A 154 -24.53 3.82 -9.54
C PRO A 154 -23.16 4.39 -9.94
N LEU A 155 -23.12 5.66 -10.35
CA LEU A 155 -21.87 6.36 -10.66
C LEU A 155 -21.00 6.51 -9.41
N LEU A 156 -21.59 6.94 -8.29
CA LEU A 156 -20.86 7.07 -7.02
C LEU A 156 -20.32 5.71 -6.57
N ALA A 157 -21.18 4.69 -6.54
CA ALA A 157 -20.79 3.34 -6.14
C ALA A 157 -19.64 2.82 -7.01
N SER A 158 -19.74 2.95 -8.34
CA SER A 158 -18.68 2.56 -9.27
C SER A 158 -17.35 3.26 -8.95
N LYS A 159 -17.36 4.57 -8.70
CA LYS A 159 -16.14 5.34 -8.41
C LYS A 159 -15.54 5.02 -7.05
N VAL A 160 -16.37 4.76 -6.03
CA VAL A 160 -15.87 4.33 -4.72
C VAL A 160 -15.33 2.90 -4.77
N THR A 161 -15.98 1.98 -5.46
CA THR A 161 -15.48 0.61 -5.67
C THR A 161 -14.13 0.62 -6.41
N GLN A 162 -13.98 1.44 -7.45
CA GLN A 162 -12.70 1.61 -8.14
C GLN A 162 -11.61 2.14 -7.19
N LEU A 163 -11.93 3.10 -6.32
CA LEU A 163 -11.01 3.63 -5.33
C LEU A 163 -10.61 2.55 -4.30
N GLN A 164 -11.57 1.74 -3.82
CA GLN A 164 -11.30 0.61 -2.93
C GLN A 164 -10.38 -0.44 -3.58
N ASN A 165 -10.60 -0.74 -4.87
CA ASN A 165 -9.75 -1.66 -5.62
C ASN A 165 -8.31 -1.13 -5.76
N LEU A 166 -8.14 0.17 -6.02
CA LEU A 166 -6.82 0.80 -6.02
C LEU A 166 -6.17 0.78 -4.63
N LEU A 167 -6.94 1.00 -3.56
CA LEU A 167 -6.43 0.90 -2.19
C LEU A 167 -5.93 -0.52 -1.88
N ARG A 168 -6.67 -1.56 -2.31
CA ARG A 168 -6.22 -2.95 -2.19
C ARG A 168 -4.91 -3.18 -2.95
N TYR A 169 -4.80 -2.62 -4.17
CA TYR A 169 -3.57 -2.71 -4.97
C TYR A 169 -2.38 -2.03 -4.28
N ILE A 170 -2.57 -0.80 -3.77
CA ILE A 170 -1.54 -0.05 -3.02
C ILE A 170 -1.08 -0.84 -1.78
N LYS A 171 -2.01 -1.44 -1.03
CA LYS A 171 -1.68 -2.29 0.12
C LYS A 171 -0.83 -3.49 -0.28
N GLN A 172 -1.16 -4.17 -1.39
CA GLN A 172 -0.34 -5.28 -1.87
C GLN A 172 1.04 -4.80 -2.34
N VAL A 173 1.15 -3.66 -3.02
CA VAL A 173 2.45 -3.05 -3.37
C VAL A 173 3.30 -2.77 -2.12
N GLN A 174 2.70 -2.19 -1.07
CA GLN A 174 3.39 -1.93 0.19
C GLN A 174 3.92 -3.22 0.85
N ALA A 175 3.11 -4.28 0.87
CA ALA A 175 3.53 -5.57 1.40
C ALA A 175 4.73 -6.16 0.62
N GLN A 176 4.70 -6.06 -0.71
CA GLN A 176 5.81 -6.49 -1.57
C GLN A 176 7.07 -5.66 -1.35
N MET A 177 6.95 -4.33 -1.25
CA MET A 177 8.09 -3.47 -0.94
C MET A 177 8.74 -3.84 0.40
N HIS A 178 7.93 -4.14 1.42
CA HIS A 178 8.44 -4.58 2.72
C HIS A 178 9.18 -5.92 2.63
N LEU A 179 8.64 -6.88 1.88
CA LEU A 179 9.25 -8.19 1.70
C LEU A 179 10.60 -8.08 0.97
N GLU A 180 10.64 -7.37 -0.17
CA GLU A 180 11.87 -7.18 -0.95
C GLU A 180 12.95 -6.46 -0.13
N TRP A 181 12.55 -5.45 0.65
CA TRP A 181 13.46 -4.76 1.55
C TRP A 181 14.06 -5.68 2.63
N LYS A 182 13.21 -6.51 3.24
CA LYS A 182 13.65 -7.49 4.24
C LYS A 182 14.64 -8.49 3.62
N ASN A 183 14.32 -9.02 2.45
CA ASN A 183 15.16 -9.98 1.73
C ASN A 183 16.53 -9.37 1.34
N ALA A 184 16.53 -8.10 0.92
CA ALA A 184 17.75 -7.37 0.57
C ALA A 184 18.70 -7.21 1.77
N ARG A 185 18.17 -7.03 2.99
CA ARG A 185 18.97 -6.79 4.20
C ARG A 185 19.35 -8.04 4.98
N GLU A 186 18.60 -9.13 4.88
CA GLU A 186 18.81 -10.33 5.70
C GLU A 186 20.23 -10.89 5.55
N LEU A 187 20.71 -11.01 4.31
CA LEU A 187 22.04 -11.54 4.02
C LEU A 187 23.17 -10.61 4.53
N PRO A 188 23.20 -9.31 4.21
CA PRO A 188 24.17 -8.36 4.78
C PRO A 188 24.17 -8.35 6.30
N ILE A 189 23.00 -8.30 6.95
CA ILE A 189 22.90 -8.27 8.43
C ILE A 189 23.53 -9.53 9.03
N ARG A 190 23.29 -10.70 8.43
CA ARG A 190 23.90 -11.95 8.88
C ARG A 190 25.41 -11.93 8.76
N TYR A 191 25.94 -11.45 7.63
CA TYR A 191 27.39 -11.33 7.43
C TYR A 191 28.02 -10.37 8.43
N LEU A 192 27.43 -9.18 8.61
CA LEU A 192 27.92 -8.17 9.54
C LEU A 192 27.88 -8.65 10.99
N ARG A 193 26.84 -9.38 11.41
CA ARG A 193 26.77 -9.92 12.77
C ARG A 193 27.93 -10.88 13.04
N ASN A 194 28.16 -11.82 12.12
CA ASN A 194 29.21 -12.84 12.29
C ASN A 194 30.60 -12.19 12.42
N ILE A 195 30.96 -11.27 11.52
CA ILE A 195 32.29 -10.64 11.55
C ILE A 195 32.44 -9.62 12.70
N ASN A 196 31.36 -8.97 13.12
CA ASN A 196 31.41 -8.05 14.27
C ASN A 196 31.68 -8.79 15.59
N GLU A 197 31.21 -10.03 15.74
CA GLU A 197 31.53 -10.86 16.91
C GLU A 197 33.05 -11.13 16.96
N GLU A 198 33.63 -11.59 15.86
CA GLU A 198 35.07 -11.89 15.76
C GLU A 198 35.97 -10.63 15.90
N LEU A 199 35.61 -9.53 15.23
CA LEU A 199 36.35 -8.27 15.31
C LEU A 199 36.30 -7.65 16.72
N LYS A 200 35.19 -7.81 17.43
CA LYS A 200 35.05 -7.31 18.80
C LYS A 200 35.93 -8.08 19.79
N GLU A 201 36.06 -9.39 19.59
CA GLU A 201 36.91 -10.25 20.41
C GLU A 201 38.40 -10.02 20.17
N GLN A 202 38.83 -9.90 18.91
CA GLN A 202 40.24 -9.87 18.55
C GLN A 202 40.82 -8.46 18.38
N CYS A 203 40.01 -7.49 17.96
CA CYS A 203 40.47 -6.15 17.57
C CYS A 203 39.74 -5.00 18.30
N HIS A 204 38.73 -5.32 19.11
CA HIS A 204 37.88 -4.35 19.83
C HIS A 204 37.25 -3.28 18.94
N CYS A 205 36.94 -3.62 17.69
CA CYS A 205 36.32 -2.72 16.71
C CYS A 205 35.13 -3.39 16.01
N ASP A 206 34.34 -2.60 15.28
CA ASP A 206 33.28 -3.08 14.41
C ASP A 206 33.73 -3.13 12.94
N PHE A 207 32.92 -3.74 12.09
CA PHE A 207 33.16 -3.87 10.65
C PHE A 207 33.34 -2.51 9.97
N VAL A 208 32.57 -1.50 10.39
CA VAL A 208 32.65 -0.14 9.85
C VAL A 208 34.03 0.45 10.12
N THR A 209 34.52 0.37 11.36
CA THR A 209 35.84 0.88 11.75
C THR A 209 36.97 0.08 11.10
N ALA A 210 36.85 -1.25 11.05
CA ALA A 210 37.84 -2.11 10.41
C ALA A 210 37.96 -1.86 8.90
N THR A 211 36.81 -1.68 8.22
CA THR A 211 36.77 -1.34 6.79
C THR A 211 37.31 0.07 6.55
N TYR A 212 36.97 1.03 7.42
CA TYR A 212 37.50 2.39 7.35
C TYR A 212 39.03 2.41 7.50
N HIS A 213 39.56 1.64 8.44
CA HIS A 213 41.00 1.46 8.63
C HIS A 213 41.63 0.92 7.34
N LEU A 214 41.12 -0.20 6.82
CA LEU A 214 41.62 -0.82 5.59
C LEU A 214 41.66 0.16 4.41
N ILE A 215 40.58 0.93 4.19
CA ILE A 215 40.51 1.89 3.09
C ILE A 215 41.54 3.02 3.22
N VAL A 216 41.83 3.46 4.45
CA VAL A 216 42.71 4.62 4.67
C VAL A 216 44.19 4.22 4.82
N THR A 217 44.47 3.07 5.43
CA THR A 217 45.83 2.65 5.76
C THR A 217 46.36 1.56 4.83
N GLY A 218 45.48 0.88 4.10
CA GLY A 218 45.81 -0.34 3.33
C GLY A 218 46.08 -1.57 4.21
N ASP A 219 46.03 -1.43 5.54
CA ASP A 219 46.31 -2.52 6.47
C ASP A 219 45.02 -3.24 6.89
N CYS A 220 44.98 -4.54 6.59
CA CYS A 220 43.83 -5.40 6.81
C CYS A 220 44.03 -6.24 8.07
N TYR A 221 43.16 -6.05 9.07
CA TYR A 221 43.14 -6.89 10.25
C TYR A 221 42.96 -8.37 9.87
N ALA A 222 43.67 -9.27 10.56
CA ALA A 222 43.63 -10.70 10.27
C ALA A 222 42.21 -11.31 10.21
N PRO A 223 41.28 -10.98 11.13
CA PRO A 223 39.89 -11.46 11.04
C PRO A 223 39.15 -10.93 9.80
N LEU A 224 39.38 -9.67 9.43
CA LEU A 224 38.78 -9.08 8.24
C LEU A 224 39.33 -9.73 6.96
N LYS A 225 40.63 -10.04 6.94
CA LYS A 225 41.27 -10.75 5.83
C LYS A 225 40.70 -12.16 5.66
N GLU A 226 40.58 -12.92 6.75
CA GLU A 226 39.97 -14.25 6.73
C GLU A 226 38.51 -14.15 6.25
N PHE A 227 37.74 -13.22 6.78
CA PHE A 227 36.36 -13.01 6.38
C PHE A 227 36.21 -12.70 4.87
N LEU A 228 37.03 -11.80 4.31
CA LEU A 228 37.00 -11.47 2.90
C LEU A 228 37.42 -12.65 2.01
N ALA A 229 38.54 -13.30 2.34
CA ALA A 229 39.12 -14.36 1.51
C ALA A 229 38.39 -15.70 1.60
N THR A 230 37.94 -16.10 2.80
CA THR A 230 37.39 -17.44 3.07
C THR A 230 35.88 -17.46 3.24
N THR A 231 35.31 -16.50 4.00
CA THR A 231 33.89 -16.52 4.36
C THR A 231 33.00 -15.92 3.29
N ILE A 232 33.36 -14.72 2.80
CA ILE A 232 32.69 -14.11 1.66
C ILE A 232 33.17 -14.82 0.39
N SER A 233 34.48 -14.74 0.08
CA SER A 233 35.05 -15.19 -1.19
C SER A 233 34.37 -14.56 -2.43
N ASP A 234 34.88 -14.80 -3.63
CA ASP A 234 34.28 -14.27 -4.87
C ASP A 234 32.81 -14.74 -5.04
N ARG A 235 32.47 -15.95 -4.55
CA ARG A 235 31.11 -16.49 -4.65
C ARG A 235 30.12 -15.78 -3.70
N GLY A 236 30.54 -15.47 -2.47
CA GLY A 236 29.68 -14.78 -1.50
C GLY A 236 29.50 -13.33 -1.87
N GLN A 237 30.53 -12.66 -2.40
CA GLN A 237 30.43 -11.29 -2.91
C GLN A 237 29.42 -11.21 -4.05
N LYS A 238 29.49 -12.10 -5.06
CA LYS A 238 28.51 -12.13 -6.15
C LYS A 238 27.07 -12.36 -5.67
N ARG A 239 26.90 -13.18 -4.63
CA ARG A 239 25.59 -13.39 -4.01
C ARG A 239 25.10 -12.15 -3.27
N TRP A 240 25.97 -11.50 -2.50
CA TRP A 240 25.68 -10.25 -1.80
C TRP A 240 25.24 -9.19 -2.81
N GLU A 241 26.04 -8.97 -3.85
CA GLU A 241 25.74 -8.03 -4.93
C GLU A 241 24.38 -8.28 -5.55
N LYS A 242 24.12 -9.52 -5.99
CA LYS A 242 22.85 -9.89 -6.61
C LYS A 242 21.65 -9.65 -5.69
N THR A 243 21.77 -9.99 -4.41
CA THR A 243 20.68 -9.84 -3.43
C THR A 243 20.39 -8.37 -3.13
N VAL A 244 21.43 -7.56 -2.88
CA VAL A 244 21.24 -6.16 -2.47
C VAL A 244 20.88 -5.27 -3.67
N ALA A 245 21.60 -5.39 -4.79
CA ALA A 245 21.28 -4.62 -5.99
C ALA A 245 19.88 -4.97 -6.52
N GLY A 246 19.55 -6.26 -6.58
CA GLY A 246 18.22 -6.72 -6.97
C GLY A 246 17.11 -6.19 -6.06
N GLY A 247 17.35 -6.10 -4.74
CA GLY A 247 16.40 -5.52 -3.79
C GLY A 247 16.13 -4.03 -4.02
N TYR A 248 17.18 -3.22 -4.21
CA TYR A 248 17.01 -1.79 -4.53
C TYR A 248 16.34 -1.57 -5.89
N GLU A 249 16.70 -2.35 -6.91
CA GLU A 249 16.05 -2.30 -8.22
C GLU A 249 14.56 -2.68 -8.13
N ALA A 250 14.23 -3.73 -7.39
CA ALA A 250 12.86 -4.15 -7.14
C ALA A 250 12.06 -3.05 -6.42
N LEU A 251 12.63 -2.40 -5.39
CA LEU A 251 11.99 -1.28 -4.70
C LEU A 251 11.71 -0.10 -5.63
N ARG A 252 12.69 0.27 -6.47
CA ARG A 252 12.52 1.35 -7.47
C ARG A 252 11.43 1.01 -8.46
N ARG A 253 11.42 -0.24 -8.95
CA ARG A 253 10.42 -0.75 -9.88
C ARG A 253 9.02 -0.74 -9.27
N LEU A 254 8.84 -1.31 -8.08
CA LEU A 254 7.56 -1.31 -7.37
C LEU A 254 7.04 0.11 -7.11
N THR A 255 7.94 1.05 -6.84
CA THR A 255 7.55 2.44 -6.59
C THR A 255 7.13 3.17 -7.87
N TYR A 256 7.95 3.13 -8.93
CA TYR A 256 7.67 3.84 -10.18
C TYR A 256 6.63 3.17 -11.09
N GLU A 257 6.65 1.85 -11.20
CA GLU A 257 5.81 1.10 -12.15
C GLU A 257 4.47 0.65 -11.54
N CYS A 258 4.36 0.61 -10.21
CA CYS A 258 3.17 0.13 -9.51
C CYS A 258 2.56 1.20 -8.60
N LEU A 259 3.30 1.69 -7.60
CA LEU A 259 2.75 2.60 -6.58
C LEU A 259 2.31 3.94 -7.18
N MET A 260 3.21 4.66 -7.86
CA MET A 260 2.90 6.01 -8.37
C MET A 260 1.75 6.03 -9.38
N PRO A 261 1.70 5.13 -10.39
CA PRO A 261 0.55 5.06 -11.28
C PRO A 261 -0.78 4.78 -10.55
N ALA A 262 -0.76 4.00 -9.46
CA ALA A 262 -1.95 3.77 -8.64
C ALA A 262 -2.37 5.03 -7.88
N LEU A 263 -1.42 5.80 -7.34
CA LEU A 263 -1.69 7.08 -6.68
C LEU A 263 -2.25 8.12 -7.65
N GLU A 264 -1.67 8.26 -8.85
CA GLU A 264 -2.19 9.16 -9.88
C GLU A 264 -3.65 8.83 -10.24
N ARG A 265 -3.96 7.53 -10.39
CA ARG A 265 -5.34 7.06 -10.63
C ARG A 265 -6.28 7.36 -9.47
N CYS A 266 -5.83 7.18 -8.22
CA CYS A 266 -6.60 7.58 -7.04
C CYS A 266 -6.88 9.09 -7.04
N GLY A 267 -5.92 9.92 -7.44
CA GLY A 267 -6.10 11.37 -7.56
C GLY A 267 -7.16 11.77 -8.58
N VAL A 268 -7.21 11.09 -9.74
CA VAL A 268 -8.26 11.29 -10.74
C VAL A 268 -9.64 10.91 -10.18
N LEU A 269 -9.76 9.75 -9.52
CA LEU A 269 -11.02 9.31 -8.91
C LEU A 269 -11.50 10.27 -7.80
N LEU A 270 -10.60 10.67 -6.90
CA LEU A 270 -10.90 11.63 -5.83
C LEU A 270 -11.34 12.98 -6.40
N SER A 271 -10.71 13.46 -7.47
CA SER A 271 -11.12 14.70 -8.15
C SER A 271 -12.56 14.62 -8.66
N ARG A 272 -12.97 13.45 -9.19
CA ARG A 272 -14.35 13.21 -9.64
C ARG A 272 -15.32 13.12 -8.48
N LEU A 273 -14.97 12.40 -7.41
CA LEU A 273 -15.77 12.32 -6.17
C LEU A 273 -15.95 13.70 -5.54
N ILE A 274 -14.91 14.54 -5.55
CA ILE A 274 -15.00 15.94 -5.09
C ILE A 274 -15.97 16.72 -5.99
N GLY A 275 -15.90 16.56 -7.31
CA GLY A 275 -16.86 17.14 -8.25
C GLY A 275 -18.31 16.74 -7.92
N LEU A 276 -18.55 15.44 -7.68
CA LEU A 276 -19.86 14.91 -7.29
C LEU A 276 -20.34 15.48 -5.94
N SER A 277 -19.44 15.63 -4.96
CA SER A 277 -19.77 16.20 -3.64
C SER A 277 -20.22 17.66 -3.71
N LYS A 278 -19.63 18.45 -4.62
CA LYS A 278 -19.92 19.89 -4.76
C LYS A 278 -21.16 20.18 -5.59
N TYR A 279 -21.43 19.36 -6.60
CA TYR A 279 -22.44 19.68 -7.62
C TYR A 279 -23.85 19.18 -7.27
N HIS A 280 -24.01 18.31 -6.26
CA HIS A 280 -25.28 17.59 -6.08
C HIS A 280 -25.86 17.61 -4.66
N ARG A 281 -27.20 17.60 -4.59
CA ARG A 281 -28.01 17.38 -3.38
C ARG A 281 -27.77 16.00 -2.71
N ILE A 282 -26.88 15.17 -3.28
CA ILE A 282 -26.54 13.82 -2.82
C ILE A 282 -25.58 13.84 -1.63
N SER A 283 -24.73 14.88 -1.50
CA SER A 283 -23.79 15.01 -0.37
C SER A 283 -24.48 14.82 0.99
N PRO A 284 -25.62 15.48 1.32
CA PRO A 284 -26.33 15.25 2.58
C PRO A 284 -27.10 13.92 2.64
N ILE A 285 -27.31 13.22 1.53
CA ILE A 285 -28.08 11.96 1.49
C ILE A 285 -27.16 10.75 1.68
N LEU A 286 -25.96 10.79 1.10
CA LEU A 286 -25.00 9.68 1.09
C LEU A 286 -23.74 9.97 1.94
N GLY A 287 -23.71 11.09 2.68
CA GLY A 287 -22.59 11.45 3.55
C GLY A 287 -21.29 11.76 2.82
N LEU A 288 -21.37 12.14 1.54
CA LEU A 288 -20.18 12.46 0.73
C LEU A 288 -19.70 13.88 1.03
N GLU A 289 -19.00 14.06 2.15
CA GLU A 289 -18.49 15.38 2.54
C GLU A 289 -17.20 15.73 1.80
N THR A 290 -17.13 16.96 1.28
CA THR A 290 -15.95 17.46 0.57
C THR A 290 -14.72 17.60 1.49
N THR A 291 -14.93 17.78 2.80
CA THR A 291 -13.89 17.84 3.83
C THR A 291 -13.09 16.53 3.89
N TYR A 292 -13.77 15.40 4.06
CA TYR A 292 -13.13 14.08 4.09
C TYR A 292 -12.42 13.75 2.79
N LEU A 293 -13.03 14.04 1.64
CA LEU A 293 -12.40 13.80 0.34
C LEU A 293 -11.11 14.62 0.14
N LYS A 294 -11.07 15.86 0.63
CA LYS A 294 -9.86 16.69 0.62
C LYS A 294 -8.77 16.14 1.54
N ALA A 295 -9.15 15.62 2.71
CA ALA A 295 -8.21 14.93 3.59
C ALA A 295 -7.60 13.71 2.88
N CYS A 296 -8.40 12.92 2.17
CA CYS A 296 -7.88 11.81 1.35
C CYS A 296 -6.89 12.28 0.27
N VAL A 297 -7.15 13.41 -0.38
CA VAL A 297 -6.20 14.01 -1.36
C VAL A 297 -4.89 14.41 -0.67
N ALA A 298 -4.96 15.04 0.51
CA ALA A 298 -3.76 15.39 1.27
C ALA A 298 -2.93 14.15 1.66
N THR A 299 -3.58 13.06 2.09
CA THR A 299 -2.90 11.78 2.37
C THR A 299 -2.24 11.21 1.10
N LEU A 300 -2.92 11.32 -0.04
CA LEU A 300 -2.39 10.86 -1.33
C LEU A 300 -1.18 11.67 -1.80
N ASP A 301 -1.20 12.99 -1.62
CA ASP A 301 -0.08 13.88 -1.94
C ASP A 301 1.12 13.54 -1.04
N CYS A 302 0.87 13.27 0.24
CA CYS A 302 1.91 12.80 1.16
C CYS A 302 2.50 11.49 0.67
N LEU A 303 1.67 10.49 0.37
CA LEU A 303 2.13 9.18 -0.09
C LEU A 303 2.91 9.26 -1.41
N THR A 304 2.52 10.16 -2.31
CA THR A 304 3.25 10.45 -3.55
C THR A 304 4.64 11.01 -3.25
N LEU A 305 4.74 11.98 -2.34
CA LEU A 305 6.02 12.53 -1.91
C LEU A 305 6.92 11.48 -1.25
N LEU A 306 6.35 10.56 -0.47
CA LEU A 306 7.09 9.45 0.11
C LEU A 306 7.59 8.48 -0.95
N GLY A 307 6.77 8.16 -1.96
CA GLY A 307 7.20 7.37 -3.11
C GLY A 307 8.42 7.98 -3.81
N HIS A 308 8.39 9.30 -4.07
CA HIS A 308 9.56 9.99 -4.64
C HIS A 308 10.80 9.95 -3.74
N LYS A 309 10.65 10.06 -2.42
CA LYS A 309 11.77 9.91 -1.48
C LYS A 309 12.34 8.51 -1.46
N VAL A 310 11.50 7.47 -1.44
CA VAL A 310 11.93 6.07 -1.50
C VAL A 310 12.77 5.83 -2.75
N VAL A 311 12.32 6.33 -3.89
CA VAL A 311 13.09 6.29 -5.13
C VAL A 311 14.43 7.00 -5.01
N LEU A 312 14.43 8.23 -4.49
CA LEU A 312 15.64 9.05 -4.40
C LEU A 312 16.68 8.35 -3.53
N HIS A 313 16.29 7.93 -2.33
CA HIS A 313 17.16 7.25 -1.40
C HIS A 313 17.63 5.90 -1.93
N SER A 314 16.74 5.08 -2.50
CA SER A 314 17.15 3.80 -3.13
C SER A 314 18.11 4.00 -4.29
N SER A 315 18.01 5.09 -5.04
CA SER A 315 18.94 5.39 -6.14
C SER A 315 20.32 5.82 -5.64
N ILE A 316 20.36 6.63 -4.57
CA ILE A 316 21.62 7.05 -3.93
C ILE A 316 22.30 5.82 -3.30
N GLU A 317 21.58 5.07 -2.47
CA GLU A 317 22.11 3.90 -1.76
C GLU A 317 22.55 2.80 -2.73
N LEU A 318 21.86 2.61 -3.86
CA LEU A 318 22.28 1.66 -4.90
C LEU A 318 23.59 2.08 -5.57
N LYS A 319 23.76 3.37 -5.88
CA LYS A 319 25.02 3.89 -6.44
C LYS A 319 26.18 3.69 -5.45
N GLU A 320 25.94 4.02 -4.19
CA GLU A 320 26.88 3.82 -3.10
C GLU A 320 27.24 2.34 -2.91
N PHE A 321 26.24 1.46 -2.98
CA PHE A 321 26.42 0.02 -2.91
C PHE A 321 27.25 -0.52 -4.07
N HIS A 322 27.05 -0.06 -5.30
CA HIS A 322 27.87 -0.52 -6.44
C HIS A 322 29.34 -0.16 -6.28
N ALA A 323 29.65 1.05 -5.79
CA ALA A 323 31.03 1.44 -5.50
C ALA A 323 31.64 0.53 -4.41
N PHE A 324 30.89 0.29 -3.33
CA PHE A 324 31.30 -0.62 -2.27
C PHE A 324 31.48 -2.07 -2.74
N SER A 325 30.58 -2.57 -3.59
CA SER A 325 30.63 -3.93 -4.14
C SER A 325 31.87 -4.11 -5.02
N HIS A 326 32.17 -3.11 -5.85
CA HIS A 326 33.37 -3.09 -6.70
C HIS A 326 34.66 -3.05 -5.86
N TRP A 327 34.72 -2.17 -4.86
CA TRP A 327 35.84 -2.12 -3.91
C TRP A 327 36.01 -3.44 -3.16
N MET A 328 34.94 -4.02 -2.61
CA MET A 328 34.99 -5.28 -1.90
C MET A 328 35.49 -6.42 -2.80
N GLN A 329 35.07 -6.45 -4.07
CA GLN A 329 35.55 -7.45 -5.02
C GLN A 329 37.05 -7.28 -5.30
N HIS A 330 37.53 -6.04 -5.42
CA HIS A 330 38.95 -5.74 -5.57
C HIS A 330 39.75 -6.20 -4.35
N GLU A 331 39.29 -5.87 -3.14
CA GLU A 331 39.94 -6.30 -1.89
C GLU A 331 39.97 -7.81 -1.71
N ILE A 332 38.89 -8.52 -2.05
CA ILE A 332 38.89 -9.99 -2.00
C ILE A 332 39.98 -10.56 -2.90
N LYS A 333 40.14 -10.02 -4.12
CA LYS A 333 41.20 -10.45 -5.04
C LYS A 333 42.57 -10.11 -4.47
N LEU A 334 42.78 -8.90 -3.98
CA LEU A 334 44.06 -8.42 -3.45
C LEU A 334 44.48 -9.25 -2.22
N GLN A 335 43.58 -9.48 -1.28
CA GLN A 335 43.87 -10.25 -0.06
C GLN A 335 44.04 -11.76 -0.29
N SER A 336 43.50 -12.29 -1.39
CA SER A 336 43.64 -13.69 -1.79
C SER A 336 44.85 -13.97 -2.70
N THR A 337 45.46 -12.92 -3.26
CA THR A 337 46.59 -13.04 -4.20
C THR A 337 47.91 -13.05 -3.43
N ASP A 338 48.85 -13.91 -3.86
CA ASP A 338 50.18 -13.97 -3.29
C ASP A 338 50.95 -12.65 -3.55
N PRO A 339 51.64 -12.09 -2.54
CA PRO A 339 52.29 -10.78 -2.62
C PRO A 339 53.48 -10.71 -3.60
N THR A 340 53.89 -11.84 -4.19
CA THR A 340 54.99 -11.91 -5.17
C THR A 340 54.51 -12.15 -6.61
N SER A 341 53.19 -12.18 -6.85
CA SER A 341 52.62 -12.43 -8.17
C SER A 341 52.56 -11.16 -9.02
N SER A 342 52.76 -11.27 -10.34
CA SER A 342 52.55 -10.16 -11.28
C SER A 342 51.10 -9.67 -11.31
N THR A 343 50.15 -10.52 -10.90
CA THR A 343 48.74 -10.12 -10.73
C THR A 343 48.53 -9.17 -9.55
N MET A 344 49.46 -9.09 -8.60
CA MET A 344 49.40 -8.11 -7.51
C MET A 344 49.67 -6.70 -8.05
N ASP A 345 50.67 -6.55 -8.92
CA ASP A 345 51.03 -5.25 -9.50
C ASP A 345 49.87 -4.68 -10.34
N GLU A 346 49.20 -5.51 -11.13
CA GLU A 346 48.00 -5.13 -11.90
C GLU A 346 46.83 -4.71 -10.99
N LEU A 347 46.63 -5.40 -9.85
CA LEU A 347 45.58 -5.04 -8.90
C LEU A 347 45.89 -3.74 -8.17
N VAL A 348 47.15 -3.47 -7.86
CA VAL A 348 47.58 -2.20 -7.25
C VAL A 348 47.36 -1.04 -8.22
N GLU A 349 47.66 -1.21 -9.51
CA GLU A 349 47.36 -0.18 -10.53
C GLU A 349 45.85 0.04 -10.70
N ALA A 350 45.04 -1.02 -10.64
CA ALA A 350 43.58 -0.92 -10.73
C ALA A 350 42.93 -0.24 -9.50
N ALA A 351 43.67 -0.05 -8.40
CA ALA A 351 43.16 0.62 -7.20
C ALA A 351 42.88 2.12 -7.44
N ASP A 352 43.56 2.75 -8.40
CA ASP A 352 43.36 4.16 -8.75
C ASP A 352 41.98 4.43 -9.37
N GLU A 353 41.29 3.40 -9.88
CA GLU A 353 39.95 3.50 -10.45
C GLU A 353 38.83 3.42 -9.39
N ILE A 354 39.17 3.15 -8.12
CA ILE A 354 38.19 2.94 -7.06
C ILE A 354 37.70 4.27 -6.49
N ASP A 355 36.38 4.45 -6.48
CA ASP A 355 35.74 5.59 -5.80
C ASP A 355 35.63 5.33 -4.28
N TYR A 356 36.72 5.63 -3.57
CA TYR A 356 36.79 5.52 -2.11
C TYR A 356 35.83 6.47 -1.40
N GLY A 357 35.52 7.64 -1.98
CA GLY A 357 34.59 8.60 -1.38
C GLY A 357 33.17 8.04 -1.29
N THR A 358 32.67 7.52 -2.40
CA THR A 358 31.34 6.89 -2.48
C THR A 358 31.28 5.58 -1.68
N THR A 359 32.36 4.80 -1.69
CA THR A 359 32.48 3.56 -0.89
C THR A 359 32.35 3.84 0.62
N LEU A 360 33.06 4.86 1.11
CA LEU A 360 32.99 5.28 2.51
C LEU A 360 31.62 5.84 2.90
N GLY A 361 30.93 6.49 1.96
CA GLY A 361 29.53 6.90 2.12
C GLY A 361 28.62 5.71 2.44
N TYR A 362 28.73 4.62 1.68
CA TYR A 362 27.96 3.40 1.92
C TYR A 362 28.26 2.76 3.28
N VAL A 363 29.56 2.60 3.59
CA VAL A 363 30.03 1.90 4.80
C VAL A 363 29.61 2.62 6.08
N LYS A 364 29.66 3.96 6.09
CA LYS A 364 29.23 4.77 7.24
C LYS A 364 27.72 5.00 7.29
N GLY A 365 27.03 4.91 6.14
CA GLY A 365 25.62 5.21 6.00
C GLY A 365 24.77 3.95 5.84
N ALA A 366 24.38 3.66 4.59
CA ALA A 366 23.33 2.68 4.28
C ALA A 366 23.60 1.24 4.75
N LEU A 367 24.88 0.88 4.96
CA LEU A 367 25.25 -0.43 5.50
C LEU A 367 24.69 -0.66 6.92
N THR A 368 24.67 0.38 7.75
CA THR A 368 24.22 0.31 9.15
C THR A 368 22.86 0.99 9.35
N ASN A 369 22.70 2.20 8.84
CA ASN A 369 21.49 3.00 8.98
C ASN A 369 21.02 3.51 7.60
N SER A 370 20.27 2.67 6.89
CA SER A 370 19.67 3.06 5.61
C SER A 370 18.55 4.08 5.83
N ALA A 371 18.55 5.13 5.00
CA ALA A 371 17.49 6.13 4.98
C ALA A 371 16.13 5.52 4.62
N LEU A 372 16.11 4.39 3.91
CA LEU A 372 14.88 3.67 3.54
C LEU A 372 14.21 2.98 4.74
N GLN A 373 14.94 2.76 5.83
CA GLN A 373 14.40 2.05 6.99
C GLN A 373 13.18 2.76 7.59
N GLY A 374 13.22 4.09 7.72
CA GLY A 374 12.11 4.89 8.25
C GLY A 374 10.87 4.95 7.33
N PHE A 375 11.02 4.60 6.05
CA PHE A 375 9.91 4.58 5.09
C PHE A 375 9.29 3.18 4.93
N LEU A 376 10.09 2.12 5.08
CA LEU A 376 9.70 0.75 4.75
C LEU A 376 9.45 -0.15 5.98
N GLN A 377 9.94 0.23 7.16
CA GLN A 377 9.61 -0.44 8.42
C GLN A 377 8.65 0.43 9.23
N VAL A 378 7.44 -0.09 9.45
CA VAL A 378 6.64 0.32 10.61
C VAL A 378 7.29 -0.33 11.83
N PRO A 379 7.66 0.42 12.89
CA PRO A 379 8.22 -0.17 14.10
C PRO A 379 7.28 -1.25 14.62
N GLN A 380 7.68 -2.52 14.54
CA GLN A 380 7.00 -3.57 15.30
C GLN A 380 7.60 -3.60 16.70
N PRO A 381 6.76 -3.61 17.76
CA PRO A 381 7.28 -3.77 19.10
C PRO A 381 8.01 -5.12 19.22
N PRO A 382 9.08 -5.20 20.03
CA PRO A 382 9.87 -6.41 20.17
C PRO A 382 9.00 -7.58 20.67
N PRO A 383 9.24 -8.81 20.17
CA PRO A 383 8.47 -9.98 20.57
C PRO A 383 8.74 -10.29 22.05
N GLY A 384 7.73 -10.11 22.91
CA GLY A 384 7.80 -10.42 24.34
C GLY A 384 7.43 -9.29 25.30
N ALA A 385 7.06 -8.09 24.82
CA ALA A 385 6.51 -7.05 25.70
C ALA A 385 5.09 -7.44 26.18
N PRO A 386 4.86 -7.61 27.49
CA PRO A 386 3.53 -7.85 28.03
C PRO A 386 2.75 -6.53 27.96
N GLY A 387 1.83 -6.45 26.99
CA GLY A 387 1.04 -5.26 26.69
C GLY A 387 1.40 -4.71 25.33
N ALA A 388 0.74 -5.22 24.28
CA ALA A 388 0.53 -4.43 23.08
C ALA A 388 -0.40 -3.28 23.49
N ASP A 389 0.19 -2.16 23.90
CA ASP A 389 -0.57 -1.00 24.33
C ASP A 389 -1.44 -0.53 23.14
N PRO A 390 -2.77 -0.35 23.33
CA PRO A 390 -3.65 0.16 22.27
C PRO A 390 -3.21 1.53 21.71
N GLU A 391 -2.35 2.25 22.43
CA GLU A 391 -1.77 3.54 22.07
C GLU A 391 -0.80 3.48 20.88
N ASP A 392 -0.11 2.36 20.64
CA ASP A 392 0.81 2.26 19.49
C ASP A 392 0.08 2.14 18.15
N ARG A 393 -1.16 1.62 18.16
CA ARG A 393 -2.07 1.69 17.01
C ARG A 393 -2.60 3.12 16.81
N LYS A 394 -2.83 3.86 17.90
CA LYS A 394 -3.22 5.27 17.84
C LYS A 394 -2.12 6.19 17.30
N ARG A 395 -0.84 5.80 17.36
CA ARG A 395 0.28 6.58 16.80
C ARG A 395 0.14 6.84 15.29
N TRP A 396 -0.68 6.04 14.59
CA TRP A 396 -1.03 6.18 13.18
C TRP A 396 -2.52 6.49 12.95
N ASP A 397 -3.34 6.54 14.02
CA ASP A 397 -4.67 7.15 13.95
C ASP A 397 -4.46 8.66 13.98
N VAL A 398 -4.29 9.23 12.79
CA VAL A 398 -4.37 10.68 12.63
C VAL A 398 -5.80 11.07 12.97
N ASP A 399 -5.99 11.64 14.15
CA ASP A 399 -7.25 12.21 14.57
C ASP A 399 -7.51 13.41 13.66
N ILE A 400 -8.37 13.23 12.65
CA ILE A 400 -8.69 14.22 11.58
C ILE A 400 -9.34 15.50 12.18
N GLN A 401 -9.51 15.55 13.50
CA GLN A 401 -10.06 16.68 14.24
C GLN A 401 -9.02 17.74 14.63
N ASP A 402 -7.73 17.43 14.64
CA ASP A 402 -6.70 18.40 14.99
C ASP A 402 -6.18 19.10 13.72
N ASP A 403 -6.03 20.42 13.78
CA ASP A 403 -5.74 21.32 12.64
C ASP A 403 -4.36 21.10 11.97
N GLY A 404 -3.69 19.98 12.26
CA GLY A 404 -2.42 19.55 11.68
C GLY A 404 -2.61 18.75 10.39
N THR A 405 -1.87 19.10 9.35
CA THR A 405 -1.82 18.24 8.15
C THR A 405 -1.12 16.93 8.49
N PHE A 406 -1.66 15.79 8.04
CA PHE A 406 -1.03 14.44 8.11
C PHE A 406 0.48 14.45 7.82
N TYR A 407 0.90 15.34 6.91
CA TYR A 407 2.30 15.57 6.56
C TYR A 407 3.19 16.04 7.72
N GLU A 408 2.71 16.94 8.57
CA GLU A 408 3.49 17.48 9.69
C GLU A 408 3.69 16.44 10.79
N GLU A 409 2.67 15.62 11.07
CA GLU A 409 2.78 14.50 12.00
C GLU A 409 3.71 13.41 11.46
N TYR A 410 3.55 13.04 10.18
CA TYR A 410 4.43 12.09 9.52
C TYR A 410 5.89 12.59 9.52
N LYS A 411 6.13 13.89 9.24
CA LYS A 411 7.47 14.48 9.25
C LYS A 411 8.10 14.43 10.65
N LYS A 412 7.33 14.67 11.71
CA LYS A 412 7.79 14.51 13.11
C LYS A 412 8.17 13.06 13.38
N LEU A 413 7.35 12.10 12.95
CA LEU A 413 7.60 10.66 13.14
C LEU A 413 8.85 10.16 12.40
N VAL A 414 9.06 10.58 11.14
CA VAL A 414 10.26 10.19 10.38
C VAL A 414 11.54 10.84 10.91
N SER A 415 11.45 12.04 11.50
CA SER A 415 12.64 12.70 12.10
C SER A 415 13.11 12.10 13.44
N GLN A 416 12.36 11.16 14.01
CA GLN A 416 12.67 10.48 15.27
C GLN A 416 13.47 9.17 15.07
N HIS A 417 13.76 8.80 13.82
CA HIS A 417 14.57 7.66 13.40
C HIS A 417 15.65 8.12 12.43
#